data_AF-R9KWM8-F1
#
_entry.id   AF-R9KWM8-F1
#
_cell.length_a   1.000
_cell.length_b   1.000
_cell.length_c   1.000
_cell.angle_alpha   90.00
_cell.angle_beta   90.00
_cell.angle_gamma   90.00
#
_symmetry.space_group_name_H-M   'P 1'
#
loop_
_entity.id
_entity.type
_entity.pdbx_description
1 polymer ?
#
loop_
_entity_poly.entity_id
_entity_poly.type
_entity_poly.pdbx_seq_one_letter_code
_entity_poly.pdbx_strand_id
1 'polypeptide(L)'
;MTWIDKARARYPLPVEEEGLLVNVVLASVLLTLLAAMACSMMLSVLQGANLWDALTFSWAAGIANALKVGWPWSLALGAGLGAVLLAVNALGERAILHGPRDEWRESLLEMREGLNGELPRVAAWKTPLLMLAVAAVEETGFRYAVIGVVMVVAEPAVGFLPAAVVAVGASAAVFAVMHFQYRGYATMLVGVLGLLFGIVYVATGALLAVIVAHWIYDVGVVFNEARKMTRDPHYFPDGNAPENAVEEELQRATSGE
;
A
#
# COMPACT_ATOMS: atom_id res chain seq x y z
N MET A 1 9.26 15.09 -20.44
CA MET A 1 10.07 15.03 -19.21
C MET A 1 9.15 15.18 -18.01
N THR A 2 8.96 14.07 -17.28
CA THR A 2 8.11 13.96 -16.08
C THR A 2 8.77 14.63 -14.86
N TRP A 3 8.06 14.71 -13.72
CA TRP A 3 8.67 15.17 -12.47
C TRP A 3 9.73 14.19 -11.95
N ILE A 4 9.51 12.89 -12.15
CA ILE A 4 10.50 11.85 -11.82
C ILE A 4 11.78 12.04 -12.65
N ASP A 5 11.66 12.30 -13.96
CA ASP A 5 12.84 12.55 -14.81
C ASP A 5 13.66 13.75 -14.31
N LYS A 6 12.98 14.79 -13.81
CA LYS A 6 13.62 15.97 -13.22
C LYS A 6 14.24 15.68 -11.85
N ALA A 7 13.54 14.91 -11.00
CA ALA A 7 14.06 14.51 -9.70
C ALA A 7 15.33 13.68 -9.87
N ARG A 8 15.33 12.72 -10.79
CA ARG A 8 16.49 11.89 -11.14
C ARG A 8 17.64 12.68 -11.75
N ALA A 9 17.36 13.72 -12.52
CA ALA A 9 18.39 14.61 -13.05
C ALA A 9 19.07 15.45 -11.95
N ARG A 10 18.30 15.85 -10.91
CA ARG A 10 18.81 16.64 -9.78
C ARG A 10 19.52 15.77 -8.73
N TYR A 11 18.94 14.61 -8.45
CA TYR A 11 19.39 13.61 -7.49
C TYR A 11 19.45 12.27 -8.21
N PRO A 12 20.58 11.93 -8.85
CA PRO A 12 20.73 10.65 -9.54
C PRO A 12 20.49 9.48 -8.58
N LEU A 13 19.93 8.40 -9.12
CA LEU A 13 19.90 7.10 -8.44
C LEU A 13 20.78 6.14 -9.27
N PRO A 14 21.84 5.58 -8.68
CA PRO A 14 22.67 4.58 -9.34
C PRO A 14 21.82 3.41 -9.87
N VAL A 15 22.24 2.83 -10.99
CA VAL A 15 21.49 1.73 -11.64
C VAL A 15 21.42 0.49 -10.75
N GLU A 16 22.48 0.24 -9.99
CA GLU A 16 22.55 -0.86 -9.02
C GLU A 16 21.54 -0.66 -7.88
N GLU A 17 21.52 0.53 -7.26
CA GLU A 17 20.54 0.89 -6.22
C GLU A 17 19.09 0.81 -6.70
N GLU A 18 18.81 1.33 -7.90
CA GLU A 18 17.49 1.18 -8.49
C GLU A 18 17.12 -0.31 -8.68
N GLY A 19 18.08 -1.14 -9.09
CA GLY A 19 17.89 -2.58 -9.23
C GLY A 19 17.55 -3.25 -7.90
N LEU A 20 18.26 -2.89 -6.83
CA LEU A 20 18.00 -3.38 -5.47
C LEU A 20 16.61 -2.97 -4.99
N LEU A 21 16.25 -1.70 -5.13
CA LEU A 21 14.94 -1.18 -4.72
C LEU A 21 13.79 -1.88 -5.46
N VAL A 22 13.92 -2.04 -6.77
CA VAL A 22 12.94 -2.79 -7.57
C VAL A 22 12.84 -4.24 -7.11
N ASN A 23 13.96 -4.90 -6.85
CA ASN A 23 13.98 -6.29 -6.39
C ASN A 23 13.34 -6.46 -5.01
N VAL A 24 13.56 -5.53 -4.08
CA VAL A 24 12.92 -5.55 -2.76
C VAL A 24 11.41 -5.39 -2.88
N VAL A 25 10.94 -4.44 -3.69
CA VAL A 25 9.49 -4.26 -3.95
C VAL A 25 8.90 -5.50 -4.62
N LEU A 26 9.60 -6.11 -5.58
CA LEU A 26 9.12 -7.34 -6.21
C LEU A 26 9.11 -8.53 -5.24
N ALA A 27 10.12 -8.64 -4.38
CA ALA A 27 10.16 -9.67 -3.35
C ALA A 27 9.01 -9.51 -2.34
N SER A 28 8.70 -8.27 -1.92
CA SER A 28 7.56 -8.01 -1.04
C SER A 28 6.24 -8.35 -1.73
N VAL A 29 6.07 -7.96 -3.01
CA VAL A 29 4.91 -8.32 -3.83
C VAL A 29 4.73 -9.84 -3.93
N LEU A 30 5.80 -10.59 -4.16
CA LEU A 30 5.75 -12.05 -4.25
C LEU A 30 5.39 -12.70 -2.91
N LEU A 31 5.98 -12.23 -1.81
CA LEU A 31 5.66 -12.74 -0.48
C LEU A 31 4.19 -12.47 -0.12
N THR A 32 3.74 -11.23 -0.36
CA THR A 32 2.34 -10.83 -0.13
C THR A 32 1.39 -11.59 -1.05
N LEU A 33 1.76 -11.85 -2.30
CA LEU A 33 0.98 -12.69 -3.23
C LEU A 33 0.78 -14.10 -2.66
N LEU A 34 1.85 -14.74 -2.17
CA LEU A 34 1.77 -16.08 -1.60
C LEU A 34 0.87 -16.12 -0.37
N ALA A 35 0.97 -15.11 0.51
CA ALA A 35 0.08 -14.97 1.66
C ALA A 35 -1.38 -14.74 1.22
N ALA A 36 -1.62 -13.86 0.26
CA ALA A 36 -2.94 -13.59 -0.30
C ALA A 36 -3.56 -14.84 -0.93
N MET A 37 -2.76 -15.63 -1.66
CA MET A 37 -3.18 -16.93 -2.21
C MET A 37 -3.57 -17.89 -1.09
N ALA A 38 -2.71 -18.09 -0.09
CA ALA A 38 -3.01 -19.00 1.03
C ALA A 38 -4.30 -18.61 1.77
N CYS A 39 -4.48 -17.32 2.07
CA CYS A 39 -5.71 -16.81 2.68
C CYS A 39 -6.94 -16.98 1.78
N SER A 40 -6.80 -16.79 0.46
CA SER A 40 -7.89 -16.97 -0.51
C SER A 40 -8.29 -18.45 -0.68
N MET A 41 -7.32 -19.36 -0.60
CA MET A 41 -7.57 -20.80 -0.58
C MET A 41 -8.33 -21.19 0.69
N MET A 42 -7.89 -20.69 1.85
CA MET A 42 -8.60 -20.88 3.11
C MET A 42 -10.03 -20.34 3.05
N LEU A 43 -10.23 -19.13 2.51
CA LEU A 43 -11.56 -18.55 2.30
C LEU A 43 -12.44 -19.47 1.43
N SER A 44 -11.88 -20.01 0.34
CA SER A 44 -12.61 -20.89 -0.57
C SER A 44 -13.07 -22.17 0.13
N VAL A 45 -12.22 -22.78 0.96
CA VAL A 45 -12.58 -23.96 1.77
C VAL A 45 -13.69 -23.61 2.78
N LEU A 46 -13.56 -22.48 3.47
CA LEU A 46 -14.56 -22.02 4.44
C LEU A 46 -15.92 -21.74 3.79
N GLN A 47 -15.93 -21.35 2.51
CA GLN A 47 -17.14 -21.17 1.70
C GLN A 47 -17.70 -22.48 1.10
N GLY A 48 -17.08 -23.62 1.42
CA GLY A 48 -17.58 -24.95 1.06
C GLY A 48 -16.91 -25.60 -0.16
N ALA A 49 -15.86 -25.01 -0.72
CA ALA A 49 -15.04 -25.71 -1.72
C ALA A 49 -14.31 -26.89 -1.07
N ASN A 50 -14.17 -28.00 -1.80
CA ASN A 50 -13.28 -29.06 -1.35
C ASN A 50 -11.80 -28.60 -1.46
N LEU A 51 -10.91 -29.31 -0.78
CA LEU A 51 -9.50 -28.94 -0.71
C LEU A 51 -8.82 -28.91 -2.10
N TRP A 52 -9.19 -29.82 -3.01
CA TRP A 52 -8.60 -29.89 -4.34
C TRP A 52 -8.97 -28.68 -5.20
N ASP A 53 -10.25 -28.29 -5.17
CA ASP A 53 -10.73 -27.10 -5.89
C ASP A 53 -10.11 -25.82 -5.31
N ALA A 54 -9.96 -25.76 -3.98
CA ALA A 54 -9.27 -24.68 -3.27
C ALA A 54 -7.79 -24.57 -3.64
N LEU A 55 -7.07 -25.68 -3.82
CA LEU A 55 -5.64 -25.65 -4.19
C LEU A 55 -5.41 -25.33 -5.67
N THR A 56 -6.42 -25.49 -6.53
CA THR A 56 -6.30 -25.32 -7.97
C THR A 56 -6.84 -23.96 -8.43
N PHE A 57 -8.16 -23.78 -8.50
CA PHE A 57 -8.76 -22.63 -9.21
C PHE A 57 -9.88 -21.89 -8.47
N SER A 58 -10.46 -22.44 -7.40
CA SER A 58 -11.64 -21.80 -6.78
C SER A 58 -11.29 -20.46 -6.12
N TRP A 59 -10.10 -20.34 -5.52
CA TRP A 59 -9.58 -19.09 -4.97
C TRP A 59 -9.42 -18.00 -6.05
N ALA A 60 -8.89 -18.36 -7.22
CA ALA A 60 -8.71 -17.45 -8.34
C ALA A 60 -10.06 -17.03 -8.95
N ALA A 61 -11.02 -17.97 -9.03
CA ALA A 61 -12.38 -17.68 -9.48
C ALA A 61 -13.10 -16.71 -8.52
N GLY A 62 -12.92 -16.89 -7.20
CA GLY A 62 -13.45 -15.98 -6.18
C GLY A 62 -12.93 -14.55 -6.33
N ILE A 63 -11.62 -14.38 -6.54
CA ILE A 63 -11.01 -13.07 -6.82
C ILE A 63 -11.56 -12.49 -8.12
N ALA A 64 -11.63 -13.28 -9.19
CA ALA A 64 -12.14 -12.84 -10.48
C ALA A 64 -13.60 -12.37 -10.40
N ASN A 65 -14.41 -13.00 -9.55
CA ASN A 65 -15.78 -12.55 -9.29
C ASN A 65 -15.82 -11.23 -8.53
N ALA A 66 -14.99 -11.08 -7.49
CA ALA A 66 -14.88 -9.83 -6.73
C ALA A 66 -14.42 -8.64 -7.60
N LEU A 67 -13.54 -8.88 -8.57
CA LEU A 67 -13.08 -7.86 -9.53
C LEU A 67 -14.18 -7.41 -10.51
N LYS A 68 -15.16 -8.26 -10.79
CA LYS A 68 -16.25 -7.98 -11.75
C LYS A 68 -17.40 -7.18 -11.17
N VAL A 69 -17.46 -7.03 -9.85
CA VAL A 69 -18.51 -6.27 -9.16
C VAL A 69 -18.56 -4.86 -9.73
N GLY A 70 -19.63 -4.55 -10.48
CA GLY A 70 -19.91 -3.22 -11.03
C GLY A 70 -18.75 -2.56 -11.78
N TRP A 71 -18.04 -3.27 -12.67
CA TRP A 71 -16.73 -2.84 -13.17
C TRP A 71 -16.60 -1.38 -13.65
N PRO A 72 -17.53 -0.73 -14.38
CA PRO A 72 -17.36 0.67 -14.76
C PRO A 72 -17.52 1.61 -13.55
N TRP A 73 -18.45 1.27 -12.65
CA TRP A 73 -18.65 1.98 -11.40
C TRP A 73 -17.44 1.83 -10.48
N SER A 74 -16.87 0.63 -10.38
CA SER A 74 -15.68 0.36 -9.56
C SER A 74 -14.47 1.17 -10.01
N LEU A 75 -14.27 1.35 -11.32
CA LEU A 75 -13.24 2.25 -11.84
C LEU A 75 -13.48 3.71 -11.44
N ALA A 76 -14.72 4.21 -11.57
CA ALA A 76 -15.07 5.59 -11.22
C ALA A 76 -14.94 5.85 -9.71
N LEU A 77 -15.44 4.92 -8.88
CA LEU A 77 -15.32 4.96 -7.43
C LEU A 77 -13.85 4.92 -7.00
N GLY A 78 -13.06 4.01 -7.57
CA GLY A 78 -11.64 3.88 -7.29
C GLY A 78 -10.87 5.15 -7.65
N ALA A 79 -11.14 5.71 -8.83
CA ALA A 79 -10.53 6.98 -9.26
C ALA A 79 -10.88 8.15 -8.33
N GLY A 80 -12.16 8.28 -7.97
CA GLY A 80 -12.62 9.31 -7.05
C GLY A 80 -12.00 9.17 -5.66
N LEU A 81 -12.00 7.95 -5.11
CA LEU A 81 -11.40 7.65 -3.80
C LEU A 81 -9.89 7.92 -3.81
N GLY A 82 -9.16 7.43 -4.83
CA GLY A 82 -7.72 7.67 -4.95
C GLY A 82 -7.37 9.16 -5.01
N ALA A 83 -8.15 9.96 -5.76
CA ALA A 83 -7.94 11.41 -5.83
C ALA A 83 -8.19 12.10 -4.48
N VAL A 84 -9.23 11.70 -3.75
CA VAL A 84 -9.53 12.23 -2.41
C VAL A 84 -8.42 11.87 -1.43
N LEU A 85 -7.98 10.61 -1.40
CA LEU A 85 -6.90 10.16 -0.51
C LEU A 85 -5.59 10.89 -0.80
N LEU A 86 -5.26 11.09 -2.09
CA LEU A 86 -4.09 11.86 -2.48
C LEU A 86 -4.18 13.32 -2.01
N ALA A 87 -5.36 13.95 -2.14
CA ALA A 87 -5.58 15.30 -1.64
C ALA A 87 -5.46 15.38 -0.11
N VAL A 88 -6.05 14.43 0.62
CA VAL A 88 -5.94 14.32 2.08
C VAL A 88 -4.48 14.15 2.50
N ASN A 89 -3.72 13.29 1.83
CA ASN A 89 -2.29 13.11 2.10
C ASN A 89 -1.49 14.40 1.89
N ALA A 90 -1.70 15.08 0.76
CA ALA A 90 -1.03 16.33 0.47
C ALA A 90 -1.37 17.46 1.47
N LEU A 91 -2.61 17.50 1.96
CA LEU A 91 -3.03 18.45 3.00
C LEU A 91 -2.48 18.06 4.37
N GLY A 92 -2.52 16.77 4.73
CA GLY A 92 -2.03 16.23 5.98
C GLY A 92 -0.53 16.49 6.17
N GLU A 93 0.26 16.21 5.15
CA GLU A 93 1.70 16.50 5.16
C GLU A 93 1.99 17.99 5.32
N ARG A 94 1.25 18.86 4.61
CA ARG A 94 1.40 20.32 4.81
C ARG A 94 1.09 20.74 6.24
N ALA A 95 0.04 20.16 6.82
CA ALA A 95 -0.35 20.43 8.20
C ALA A 95 0.70 19.92 9.20
N ILE A 96 1.37 18.80 8.90
CA ILE A 96 2.47 18.26 9.73
C ILE A 96 3.69 19.17 9.67
N LEU A 97 4.12 19.56 8.47
CA LEU A 97 5.30 20.40 8.27
C LEU A 97 5.17 21.78 8.95
N HIS A 98 3.97 22.35 8.99
CA HIS A 98 3.70 23.65 9.63
C HIS A 98 3.04 23.52 11.01
N GLY A 99 2.90 22.28 11.50
CA GLY A 99 2.22 21.98 12.74
C GLY A 99 3.12 22.10 13.96
N PRO A 100 2.53 22.09 15.17
CA PRO A 100 3.27 22.19 16.43
C PRO A 100 3.88 20.86 16.91
N ARG A 101 3.67 19.75 16.19
CA ARG A 101 4.13 18.40 16.60
C ARG A 101 5.45 18.06 15.95
N ASP A 102 6.53 18.34 16.65
CA ASP A 102 7.89 18.11 16.16
C ASP A 102 8.15 16.62 15.84
N GLU A 103 7.67 15.70 16.68
CA GLU A 103 7.79 14.24 16.46
C GLU A 103 7.23 13.78 15.10
N TRP A 104 6.10 14.34 14.67
CA TRP A 104 5.47 13.97 13.39
C TRP A 104 6.22 14.58 12.20
N ARG A 105 6.81 15.75 12.40
CA ARG A 105 7.66 16.40 11.40
C ARG A 105 8.95 15.61 11.23
N GLU A 106 9.58 15.19 12.32
CA GLU A 106 10.79 14.35 12.32
C GLU A 106 10.52 13.01 11.63
N SER A 107 9.46 12.29 12.01
CA SER A 107 9.05 11.05 11.36
C SER A 107 8.83 11.20 9.84
N LEU A 108 8.29 12.34 9.39
CA LEU A 108 8.12 12.62 7.97
C LEU A 108 9.45 12.87 7.24
N LEU A 109 10.40 13.53 7.89
CA LEU A 109 11.73 13.77 7.33
C LEU A 109 12.56 12.48 7.28
N GLU A 110 12.52 11.67 8.34
CA GLU A 110 13.14 10.33 8.37
C GLU A 110 12.64 9.44 7.23
N MET A 111 11.32 9.46 6.96
CA MET A 111 10.79 8.74 5.80
C MET A 111 11.42 9.21 4.49
N ARG A 112 11.58 10.53 4.29
CA ARG A 112 12.20 11.07 3.07
C ARG A 112 13.67 10.70 2.96
N GLU A 113 14.35 10.46 4.07
CA GLU A 113 15.74 10.00 4.10
C GLU A 113 15.87 8.47 3.94
N GLY A 114 14.78 7.72 3.89
CA GLY A 114 14.79 6.27 3.64
C GLY A 114 14.36 5.89 2.21
N LEU A 115 13.79 4.69 2.09
CA LEU A 115 13.26 4.13 0.84
C LEU A 115 12.28 5.08 0.12
N ASN A 116 11.48 5.84 0.86
CA ASN A 116 10.53 6.81 0.27
C ASN A 116 11.23 8.00 -0.40
N GLY A 117 12.50 8.28 -0.07
CA GLY A 117 13.35 9.23 -0.78
C GLY A 117 13.97 8.67 -2.06
N GLU A 118 14.06 7.35 -2.20
CA GLU A 118 14.60 6.68 -3.39
C GLU A 118 13.52 6.40 -4.44
N LEU A 119 12.32 6.00 -4.01
CA LEU A 119 11.20 5.67 -4.91
C LEU A 119 10.88 6.75 -5.95
N PRO A 120 10.87 8.07 -5.64
CA PRO A 120 10.60 9.13 -6.61
C PRO A 120 11.73 9.38 -7.63
N ARG A 121 12.85 8.65 -7.52
CA ARG A 121 13.99 8.67 -8.44
C ARG A 121 14.09 7.41 -9.31
N VAL A 122 13.27 6.38 -9.05
CA VAL A 122 13.11 5.19 -9.91
C VAL A 122 12.60 5.61 -11.28
N ALA A 123 12.95 4.87 -12.35
CA ALA A 123 12.49 5.21 -13.69
C ALA A 123 10.95 5.36 -13.76
N ALA A 124 10.47 6.47 -14.33
CA ALA A 124 9.06 6.88 -14.25
C ALA A 124 8.06 5.85 -14.79
N TRP A 125 8.48 5.00 -15.73
CA TRP A 125 7.63 3.95 -16.30
C TRP A 125 7.50 2.71 -15.39
N LYS A 126 8.48 2.47 -14.50
CA LYS A 126 8.45 1.34 -13.56
C LYS A 126 7.49 1.61 -12.41
N THR A 127 7.44 2.84 -11.91
CA THR A 127 6.58 3.25 -10.78
C THR A 127 5.11 2.79 -10.94
N PRO A 128 4.38 3.13 -12.02
CA PRO A 128 2.98 2.72 -12.15
C PRO A 128 2.80 1.20 -12.24
N LEU A 129 3.77 0.47 -12.79
CA LEU A 129 3.69 -0.99 -12.89
C LEU A 129 3.93 -1.67 -11.55
N LEU A 130 4.93 -1.22 -10.80
CA LEU A 130 5.25 -1.73 -9.46
C LEU A 130 4.12 -1.44 -8.48
N MET A 131 3.63 -0.21 -8.45
CA MET A 131 2.53 0.18 -7.56
C MET A 131 1.21 -0.52 -7.93
N LEU A 132 1.00 -0.86 -9.21
CA LEU A 132 -0.17 -1.66 -9.59
C LEU A 132 -0.06 -3.08 -9.03
N ALA A 133 1.13 -3.68 -9.11
CA ALA A 133 1.35 -5.00 -8.54
C ALA A 133 1.11 -4.98 -7.02
N VAL A 134 1.74 -4.04 -6.30
CA VAL A 134 1.55 -3.82 -4.85
C VAL A 134 0.08 -3.68 -4.50
N ALA A 135 -0.63 -2.71 -5.10
CA ALA A 135 -2.04 -2.47 -4.84
C ALA A 135 -2.89 -3.72 -5.12
N ALA A 136 -2.63 -4.44 -6.21
CA ALA A 136 -3.41 -5.63 -6.56
C ALA A 136 -3.24 -6.75 -5.53
N VAL A 137 -2.01 -7.09 -5.13
CA VAL A 137 -1.79 -8.18 -4.17
C VAL A 137 -2.18 -7.81 -2.75
N GLU A 138 -1.93 -6.58 -2.32
CA GLU A 138 -2.31 -6.13 -0.98
C GLU A 138 -3.82 -6.06 -0.83
N GLU A 139 -4.55 -5.46 -1.77
CA GLU A 139 -6.01 -5.41 -1.66
C GLU A 139 -6.65 -6.79 -1.80
N THR A 140 -6.08 -7.68 -2.63
CA THR A 140 -6.53 -9.08 -2.71
C THR A 140 -6.29 -9.82 -1.38
N GLY A 141 -5.11 -9.66 -0.77
CA GLY A 141 -4.78 -10.34 0.48
C GLY A 141 -5.57 -9.80 1.66
N PHE A 142 -5.57 -8.49 1.86
CA PHE A 142 -6.16 -7.86 3.03
C PHE A 142 -7.67 -7.67 2.88
N ARG A 143 -8.14 -7.07 1.77
CA ARG A 143 -9.54 -6.67 1.65
C ARG A 143 -10.39 -7.82 1.17
N TYR A 144 -9.94 -8.58 0.17
CA TYR A 144 -10.69 -9.76 -0.24
C TYR A 144 -10.52 -10.93 0.73
N ALA A 145 -9.28 -11.39 0.95
CA ALA A 145 -9.06 -12.65 1.66
C ALA A 145 -9.20 -12.54 3.18
N VAL A 146 -8.47 -11.65 3.85
CA VAL A 146 -8.51 -11.54 5.32
C VAL A 146 -9.90 -11.12 5.81
N ILE A 147 -10.49 -10.05 5.26
CA ILE A 147 -11.86 -9.67 5.63
C ILE A 147 -12.82 -10.82 5.33
N GLY A 148 -12.74 -11.45 4.14
CA GLY A 148 -13.61 -12.57 3.79
C GLY A 148 -13.54 -13.73 4.78
N VAL A 149 -12.33 -14.13 5.21
CA VAL A 149 -12.11 -15.20 6.19
C VAL A 149 -12.75 -14.83 7.52
N VAL A 150 -12.49 -13.62 8.04
CA VAL A 150 -13.03 -13.19 9.32
C VAL A 150 -14.56 -13.09 9.25
N MET A 151 -15.12 -12.59 8.15
CA MET A 151 -16.56 -12.52 7.94
C MET A 151 -17.20 -13.91 7.97
N VAL A 152 -16.69 -14.87 7.20
CA VAL A 152 -17.25 -16.24 7.16
C VAL A 152 -17.22 -16.92 8.53
N VAL A 153 -16.20 -16.66 9.34
CA VAL A 153 -16.07 -17.24 10.68
C VAL A 153 -16.93 -16.52 11.72
N ALA A 154 -16.94 -15.19 11.72
CA ALA A 154 -17.55 -14.39 12.79
C ALA A 154 -19.05 -14.12 12.56
N GLU A 155 -19.46 -13.87 11.32
CA GLU A 155 -20.84 -13.47 10.99
C GLU A 155 -21.91 -14.46 11.52
N PRO A 156 -21.74 -15.80 11.42
CA PRO A 156 -22.72 -16.74 11.96
C PRO A 156 -22.97 -16.59 13.47
N ALA A 157 -21.98 -16.11 14.23
CA ALA A 157 -22.05 -16.01 15.69
C ALA A 157 -22.55 -14.64 16.17
N VAL A 158 -22.15 -13.56 15.50
CA VAL A 158 -22.39 -12.17 15.99
C VAL A 158 -23.21 -11.31 15.04
N GLY A 159 -23.59 -11.84 13.87
CA GLY A 159 -24.27 -11.10 12.81
C GLY A 159 -23.32 -10.21 11.99
N PHE A 160 -23.85 -9.66 10.90
CA PHE A 160 -23.05 -8.94 9.89
C PHE A 160 -22.29 -7.75 10.46
N LEU A 161 -22.97 -6.81 11.14
CA LEU A 161 -22.36 -5.54 11.52
C LEU A 161 -21.18 -5.71 12.52
N PRO A 162 -21.30 -6.48 13.62
CA PRO A 162 -20.16 -6.72 14.50
C PRO A 162 -19.03 -7.50 13.81
N ALA A 163 -19.36 -8.49 12.96
CA ALA A 163 -18.35 -9.23 12.19
C ALA A 163 -17.58 -8.32 11.24
N ALA A 164 -18.28 -7.41 10.55
CA ALA A 164 -17.67 -6.43 9.64
C ALA A 164 -16.70 -5.50 10.36
N VAL A 165 -17.05 -5.00 11.54
CA VAL A 165 -16.16 -4.16 12.36
C VAL A 165 -14.90 -4.93 12.74
N VAL A 166 -15.03 -6.18 13.19
CA VAL A 166 -13.89 -7.03 13.55
C VAL A 166 -13.03 -7.34 12.32
N ALA A 167 -13.64 -7.68 11.18
CA ALA A 167 -12.94 -8.01 9.95
C ALA A 167 -12.13 -6.83 9.40
N VAL A 168 -12.74 -5.64 9.33
CA VAL A 168 -12.07 -4.41 8.91
C VAL A 168 -10.95 -4.04 9.88
N GLY A 169 -11.22 -4.09 11.20
CA GLY A 169 -10.23 -3.79 12.23
C GLY A 169 -9.03 -4.73 12.18
N ALA A 170 -9.27 -6.04 12.09
CA ALA A 170 -8.21 -7.05 11.98
C ALA A 170 -7.40 -6.89 10.70
N SER A 171 -8.06 -6.71 9.55
CA SER A 171 -7.38 -6.47 8.28
C SER A 171 -6.50 -5.22 8.34
N ALA A 172 -7.00 -4.10 8.88
CA ALA A 172 -6.23 -2.87 8.98
C ALA A 172 -5.06 -2.97 9.98
N ALA A 173 -5.25 -3.69 11.09
CA ALA A 173 -4.20 -3.93 12.07
C ALA A 173 -3.06 -4.76 11.48
N VAL A 174 -3.36 -5.89 10.82
CA VAL A 174 -2.32 -6.71 10.17
C VAL A 174 -1.65 -5.92 9.05
N PHE A 175 -2.42 -5.14 8.27
CA PHE A 175 -1.87 -4.26 7.23
C PHE A 175 -0.86 -3.25 7.80
N ALA A 176 -1.21 -2.58 8.90
CA ALA A 176 -0.31 -1.62 9.56
C ALA A 176 0.93 -2.30 10.16
N VAL A 177 0.79 -3.49 10.75
CA VAL A 177 1.92 -4.27 11.31
C VAL A 177 2.88 -4.72 10.20
N MET A 178 2.37 -5.11 9.02
CA MET A 178 3.21 -5.45 7.87
C MET A 178 4.01 -4.27 7.32
N HIS A 179 3.69 -3.06 7.78
CA HIS A 179 4.38 -1.81 7.46
C HIS A 179 5.19 -1.27 8.64
N PHE A 180 5.61 -2.12 9.59
CA PHE A 180 6.33 -1.72 10.80
C PHE A 180 7.65 -0.99 10.55
N GLN A 181 8.23 -1.08 9.34
CA GLN A 181 9.38 -0.27 8.95
C GLN A 181 9.09 1.23 9.06
N TYR A 182 7.81 1.61 8.92
CA TYR A 182 7.34 2.95 9.23
C TYR A 182 7.11 3.05 10.74
N ARG A 183 7.77 4.01 11.39
CA ARG A 183 7.53 4.39 12.79
C ARG A 183 6.67 5.65 12.87
N GLY A 184 5.95 5.80 13.97
CA GLY A 184 5.22 7.02 14.31
C GLY A 184 4.04 7.32 13.38
N TYR A 185 4.05 8.49 12.75
CA TYR A 185 2.91 9.01 11.97
C TYR A 185 2.56 8.10 10.78
N ALA A 186 3.56 7.55 10.11
CA ALA A 186 3.37 6.78 8.89
C ALA A 186 2.66 5.44 9.14
N THR A 187 2.95 4.75 10.25
CA THR A 187 2.21 3.55 10.67
C THR A 187 0.73 3.87 10.91
N MET A 188 0.46 5.00 11.58
CA MET A 188 -0.90 5.47 11.83
C MET A 188 -1.63 5.76 10.52
N LEU A 189 -0.98 6.46 9.58
CA LEU A 189 -1.54 6.76 8.26
C LEU A 189 -1.88 5.48 7.50
N VAL A 190 -0.96 4.52 7.44
CA VAL A 190 -1.17 3.21 6.82
C VAL A 190 -2.34 2.47 7.46
N GLY A 191 -2.45 2.49 8.80
CA GLY A 191 -3.59 1.90 9.51
C GLY A 191 -4.93 2.56 9.18
N VAL A 192 -4.97 3.89 9.08
CA VAL A 192 -6.17 4.63 8.68
C VAL A 192 -6.57 4.33 7.23
N LEU A 193 -5.62 4.30 6.30
CA LEU A 193 -5.86 3.87 4.92
C LEU A 193 -6.36 2.42 4.88
N GLY A 194 -5.76 1.56 5.71
CA GLY A 194 -6.22 0.22 6.08
C GLY A 194 -7.72 0.14 6.32
N LEU A 195 -8.17 0.88 7.33
CA LEU A 195 -9.57 0.97 7.73
C LEU A 195 -10.46 1.51 6.61
N LEU A 196 -10.06 2.60 5.95
CA LEU A 196 -10.86 3.24 4.90
C LEU A 196 -11.11 2.30 3.71
N PHE A 197 -10.06 1.65 3.20
CA PHE A 197 -10.21 0.66 2.14
C PHE A 197 -11.05 -0.54 2.58
N GLY A 198 -10.89 -1.01 3.83
CA GLY A 198 -11.72 -2.07 4.40
C GLY A 198 -13.20 -1.69 4.47
N ILE A 199 -13.52 -0.48 4.94
CA ILE A 199 -14.90 0.04 5.01
C ILE A 199 -15.50 0.14 3.61
N VAL A 200 -14.77 0.72 2.65
CA VAL A 200 -15.23 0.86 1.26
C VAL A 200 -15.50 -0.51 0.66
N TYR A 201 -14.58 -1.47 0.86
CA TYR A 201 -14.75 -2.82 0.34
C TYR A 201 -15.96 -3.53 0.96
N VAL A 202 -16.13 -3.52 2.29
CA VAL A 202 -17.29 -4.15 2.93
C VAL A 202 -18.60 -3.49 2.50
N ALA A 203 -18.62 -2.17 2.34
CA ALA A 203 -19.83 -1.45 1.95
C ALA A 203 -20.23 -1.68 0.48
N THR A 204 -19.29 -2.01 -0.41
CA THR A 204 -19.53 -2.05 -1.86
C THR A 204 -19.30 -3.41 -2.51
N GLY A 205 -18.53 -4.30 -1.88
CA GLY A 205 -17.99 -5.53 -2.47
C GLY A 205 -17.02 -5.30 -3.62
N ALA A 206 -16.65 -4.06 -3.93
CA ALA A 206 -15.93 -3.69 -5.15
C ALA A 206 -14.40 -3.76 -4.95
N LEU A 207 -13.83 -4.97 -5.08
CA LEU A 207 -12.38 -5.16 -4.97
C LEU A 207 -11.60 -4.31 -5.98
N LEU A 208 -12.10 -4.19 -7.21
CA LEU A 208 -11.47 -3.38 -8.24
C LEU A 208 -11.40 -1.89 -7.84
N ALA A 209 -12.40 -1.37 -7.11
CA ALA A 209 -12.42 0.02 -6.69
C ALA A 209 -11.29 0.33 -5.71
N VAL A 210 -11.08 -0.54 -4.71
CA VAL A 210 -10.01 -0.34 -3.73
C VAL A 210 -8.62 -0.54 -4.34
N ILE A 211 -8.45 -1.50 -5.27
CA ILE A 211 -7.20 -1.67 -6.03
C ILE A 211 -6.85 -0.40 -6.82
N VAL A 212 -7.82 0.14 -7.56
CA VAL A 212 -7.61 1.35 -8.37
C VAL A 212 -7.33 2.56 -7.49
N ALA A 213 -8.04 2.71 -6.37
CA ALA A 213 -7.82 3.81 -5.43
C ALA A 213 -6.42 3.75 -4.80
N HIS A 214 -6.01 2.57 -4.34
CA HIS A 214 -4.68 2.33 -3.77
C HIS A 214 -3.59 2.59 -4.82
N TRP A 215 -3.73 2.04 -6.03
CA TRP A 215 -2.78 2.28 -7.12
C TRP A 215 -2.62 3.76 -7.47
N ILE A 216 -3.74 4.51 -7.59
CA ILE A 216 -3.71 5.95 -7.86
C ILE A 216 -3.07 6.71 -6.71
N TYR A 217 -3.37 6.31 -5.47
CA TYR A 217 -2.78 6.90 -4.28
C TYR A 217 -1.25 6.76 -4.30
N ASP A 218 -0.72 5.55 -4.46
CA ASP A 218 0.72 5.28 -4.42
C ASP A 218 1.47 6.00 -5.54
N VAL A 219 0.97 5.88 -6.78
CA VAL A 219 1.56 6.58 -7.93
C VAL A 219 1.51 8.09 -7.69
N GLY A 220 0.36 8.60 -7.23
CA GLY A 220 0.18 10.01 -6.93
C GLY A 220 1.15 10.52 -5.88
N VAL A 221 1.36 9.77 -4.79
CA VAL A 221 2.32 10.10 -3.72
C VAL A 221 3.73 10.15 -4.28
N VAL A 222 4.19 9.11 -4.98
CA VAL A 222 5.55 9.06 -5.55
C VAL A 222 5.81 10.22 -6.52
N PHE A 223 4.86 10.51 -7.42
CA PHE A 223 5.00 11.63 -8.36
C PHE A 223 4.95 13.00 -7.64
N ASN A 224 4.19 13.12 -6.56
CA ASN A 224 4.13 14.32 -5.76
C ASN A 224 5.43 14.53 -4.97
N GLU A 225 6.03 13.47 -4.42
CA GLU A 225 7.37 13.51 -3.82
C GLU A 225 8.43 13.93 -4.82
N ALA A 226 8.44 13.34 -6.03
CA ALA A 226 9.37 13.75 -7.10
C ALA A 226 9.22 15.25 -7.43
N ARG A 227 7.97 15.74 -7.49
CA ARG A 227 7.70 17.17 -7.67
C ARG A 227 8.28 18.01 -6.52
N LYS A 228 8.11 17.59 -5.27
CA LYS A 228 8.64 18.33 -4.11
C LYS A 228 10.16 18.34 -4.09
N MET A 229 10.83 17.21 -4.33
CA MET A 229 12.29 17.11 -4.47
C MET A 229 12.85 18.12 -5.47
N THR A 230 12.12 18.39 -6.56
CA THR A 230 12.56 19.36 -7.57
C THR A 230 12.28 20.83 -7.22
N ARG A 231 11.32 21.11 -6.32
CA ARG A 231 10.83 22.47 -6.06
C ARG A 231 11.21 23.02 -4.70
N ASP A 232 11.44 22.14 -3.73
CA ASP A 232 11.84 22.50 -2.38
C ASP A 232 13.36 22.30 -2.23
N PRO A 233 14.14 23.38 -2.02
CA PRO A 233 15.56 23.28 -1.75
C PRO A 233 15.89 22.54 -0.45
N HIS A 234 14.96 22.51 0.51
CA HIS A 234 15.12 21.89 1.82
C HIS A 234 14.34 20.58 1.92
N TYR A 235 14.05 19.95 0.78
CA TYR A 235 13.33 18.67 0.76
C TYR A 235 14.05 17.60 1.59
N PHE A 236 15.38 17.52 1.41
CA PHE A 236 16.31 16.79 2.27
C PHE A 236 16.97 17.80 3.22
N PRO A 237 16.83 17.65 4.55
CA PRO A 237 17.41 18.57 5.54
C PRO A 237 18.91 18.81 5.34
N ASP A 238 19.67 17.75 5.08
CA ASP A 238 21.12 17.80 4.87
C ASP A 238 21.52 18.07 3.41
N GLY A 239 20.55 18.29 2.52
CA GLY A 239 20.75 18.56 1.10
C GLY A 239 21.14 17.36 0.25
N ASN A 240 21.52 16.24 0.86
CA ASN A 240 21.86 14.99 0.20
C ASN A 240 20.63 14.08 0.14
N ALA A 241 20.36 13.53 -1.05
CA ALA A 241 19.37 12.46 -1.18
C ALA A 241 19.95 11.17 -0.61
N PRO A 242 19.12 10.25 -0.07
CA PRO A 242 19.63 8.99 0.42
C PRO A 242 20.25 8.16 -0.68
N GLU A 243 21.32 7.47 -0.34
CA GLU A 243 22.00 6.50 -1.18
C GLU A 243 22.19 5.26 -0.32
N ASN A 244 21.83 4.07 -0.83
CA ASN A 244 21.88 2.79 -0.11
C ASN A 244 20.77 2.55 0.91
N ALA A 245 19.59 3.19 0.79
CA ALA A 245 18.51 3.01 1.76
C ALA A 245 18.05 1.54 1.87
N VAL A 246 18.18 0.76 0.79
CA VAL A 246 17.91 -0.69 0.82
C VAL A 246 18.89 -1.44 1.72
N GLU A 247 20.18 -1.13 1.61
CA GLU A 247 21.21 -1.78 2.43
C GLU A 247 21.09 -1.38 3.90
N GLU A 248 20.80 -0.11 4.18
CA GLU A 248 20.57 0.38 5.54
C GLU A 248 19.36 -0.30 6.20
N GLU A 249 18.24 -0.46 5.48
CA GLU A 249 17.08 -1.18 5.99
C GLU A 249 17.35 -2.67 6.22
N LEU A 250 18.13 -3.32 5.35
CA LEU A 250 18.59 -4.70 5.57
C LEU A 250 19.47 -4.81 6.81
N GLN A 251 20.38 -3.86 7.02
CA GLN A 251 21.23 -3.82 8.21
C GLN A 251 20.39 -3.66 9.48
N ARG A 252 19.45 -2.72 9.51
CA ARG A 252 18.48 -2.53 10.62
C ARG A 252 17.69 -3.81 10.92
N ALA A 253 17.17 -4.45 9.88
CA ALA A 253 16.43 -5.71 10.04
C ALA A 253 17.30 -6.84 10.62
N THR A 254 18.59 -6.88 10.29
CA THR A 254 19.53 -7.90 10.80
C THR A 254 20.10 -7.58 12.19
N SER A 255 20.22 -6.30 12.55
CA SER A 255 20.70 -5.87 13.87
C SER A 255 19.62 -5.99 14.96
N GLY A 256 18.35 -6.09 14.57
CA GLY A 256 17.21 -6.19 15.49
C GLY A 256 16.81 -4.84 16.11
N GLU A 257 17.25 -3.74 15.50
CA GLU A 257 16.84 -2.37 15.85
C GLU A 257 15.49 -2.00 15.24
#